data_AF-A0AAW7VMH9-F1
#
_entry.id   AF-A0AAW7VMH9-F1
#
_cell.length_a   1.000
_cell.length_b   1.000
_cell.length_c   1.000
_cell.angle_alpha   90.00
_cell.angle_beta   90.00
_cell.angle_gamma   90.00
#
_symmetry.space_group_name_H-M   'P 1'
#
loop_
_entity.id
_entity.type
_entity.pdbx_description
1 polymer ?
#
loop_
_entity_poly.entity_id
_entity_poly.type
_entity_poly.pdbx_seq_one_letter_code
_entity_poly.pdbx_strand_id
1 'polypeptide(L)'
;MRMRFVRSALAVLTVAGLAACTGGPAPDATSSSSATSSSATSSSSPAPSSSATTGATPTQVPTTLGPGDTSPNPSLPATTPTPGQGNAELSITFLASPDAAPKNYTLVCQGGVPAAESNHPTAAAACEVLKNYPALLNPAPVKTDQACTMQFGGPETATVTGAVDGTEVDAKFSRTDGCQIALWDAAGSILGASGGAA
;
A
#
# COMPACT_ATOMS: atom_id res chain seq x y z
N MET A 1 2.46 -26.83 -28.04
CA MET A 1 3.49 -26.98 -26.98
C MET A 1 2.95 -27.96 -25.95
N ARG A 2 3.61 -29.12 -25.75
CA ARG A 2 3.17 -30.15 -24.78
C ARG A 2 3.72 -29.78 -23.40
N MET A 3 2.89 -29.26 -22.50
CA MET A 3 3.25 -29.03 -21.10
C MET A 3 3.49 -30.37 -20.40
N ARG A 4 4.73 -30.57 -19.93
CA ARG A 4 5.12 -31.68 -19.08
C ARG A 4 4.65 -31.38 -17.66
N PHE A 5 3.47 -31.89 -17.31
CA PHE A 5 3.00 -31.96 -15.93
C PHE A 5 3.87 -32.95 -15.16
N VAL A 6 4.81 -32.43 -14.35
CA VAL A 6 5.55 -33.23 -13.38
C VAL A 6 4.69 -33.34 -12.13
N ARG A 7 4.08 -34.51 -11.95
CA ARG A 7 3.36 -34.92 -10.74
C ARG A 7 4.38 -35.07 -9.60
N SER A 8 4.56 -34.03 -8.80
CA SER A 8 5.32 -34.15 -7.54
C SER A 8 4.49 -34.95 -6.54
N ALA A 9 5.04 -36.12 -6.21
CA ALA A 9 4.44 -37.14 -5.38
C ALA A 9 4.20 -36.68 -3.95
N LEU A 10 3.03 -37.09 -3.43
CA LEU A 10 2.67 -37.13 -2.02
C LEU A 10 3.78 -37.81 -1.20
N ALA A 11 4.32 -37.12 -0.20
CA ALA A 11 5.05 -37.75 0.90
C ALA A 11 4.28 -37.48 2.19
N VAL A 12 3.48 -38.46 2.60
CA VAL A 12 2.79 -38.51 3.89
C VAL A 12 3.83 -38.91 4.94
N LEU A 13 4.15 -38.02 5.86
CA LEU A 13 4.99 -38.29 7.03
C LEU A 13 4.12 -38.17 8.28
N THR A 14 3.62 -39.32 8.73
CA THR A 14 2.96 -39.52 10.01
C THR A 14 4.00 -39.44 11.13
N VAL A 15 3.90 -38.44 12.00
CA VAL A 15 4.58 -38.44 13.30
C VAL A 15 3.52 -38.61 14.38
N ALA A 16 3.56 -39.77 15.04
CA ALA A 16 2.90 -40.01 16.30
C ALA A 16 3.79 -39.51 17.44
N GLY A 17 3.21 -38.76 18.38
CA GLY A 17 3.88 -38.35 19.61
C GLY A 17 2.86 -37.89 20.66
N LEU A 18 2.56 -38.76 21.62
CA LEU A 18 1.80 -38.47 22.83
C LEU A 18 2.69 -37.70 23.84
N ALA A 19 2.15 -36.64 24.44
CA ALA A 19 2.37 -36.32 25.86
C ALA A 19 1.33 -35.28 26.32
N ALA A 20 0.62 -35.63 27.39
CA ALA A 20 -0.41 -34.84 28.03
C ALA A 20 0.17 -33.67 28.83
N CYS A 21 -0.44 -32.50 28.74
CA CYS A 21 -0.41 -31.47 29.78
C CYS A 21 -1.83 -30.95 29.99
N THR A 22 -2.39 -31.29 31.15
CA THR A 22 -3.71 -30.96 31.67
C THR A 22 -3.91 -29.45 31.77
N GLY A 23 -4.82 -28.89 30.99
CA GLY A 23 -5.31 -27.52 31.14
C GLY A 23 -6.77 -27.53 31.55
N GLY A 24 -7.05 -27.17 32.80
CA GLY A 24 -8.40 -26.86 33.24
C GLY A 24 -8.35 -25.82 34.35
N PRO A 25 -9.03 -24.68 34.15
CA PRO A 25 -9.81 -24.09 35.20
C PRO A 25 -11.29 -23.99 34.79
N ALA A 26 -12.13 -24.35 35.76
CA ALA A 26 -13.58 -24.30 35.73
C ALA A 26 -14.13 -22.87 35.60
N PRO A 27 -15.41 -22.72 35.21
CA PRO A 27 -16.11 -21.44 35.17
C PRO A 27 -16.60 -21.06 36.57
N ASP A 28 -16.32 -19.83 37.00
CA ASP A 28 -17.07 -19.19 38.07
C ASP A 28 -17.86 -18.03 37.49
N ALA A 29 -19.16 -18.25 37.36
CA ALA A 29 -20.13 -17.19 37.32
C ALA A 29 -20.41 -16.78 38.76
N THR A 30 -20.33 -15.48 39.08
CA THR A 30 -21.35 -14.76 39.89
C THR A 30 -20.92 -13.30 40.11
N SER A 31 -21.60 -12.43 39.38
CA SER A 31 -22.36 -11.27 39.83
C SER A 31 -21.73 -10.11 40.62
N SER A 32 -21.99 -8.94 40.02
CA SER A 32 -22.52 -7.70 40.63
C SER A 32 -21.55 -6.75 41.32
N SER A 33 -21.48 -5.53 40.78
CA SER A 33 -22.25 -4.41 41.35
C SER A 33 -22.20 -3.16 40.45
N SER A 34 -23.41 -2.70 40.08
CA SER A 34 -23.93 -1.30 40.09
C SER A 34 -23.01 -0.14 39.68
N ALA A 35 -23.43 0.90 38.95
CA ALA A 35 -24.75 1.48 38.85
C ALA A 35 -24.79 2.48 37.67
N THR A 36 -25.99 2.64 37.10
CA THR A 36 -26.57 3.91 36.61
C THR A 36 -25.65 5.08 36.28
N SER A 37 -25.63 5.48 35.02
CA SER A 37 -25.86 6.86 34.55
C SER A 37 -26.17 6.79 33.06
N SER A 38 -27.44 6.91 32.64
CA SER A 38 -28.15 8.17 32.42
C SER A 38 -28.06 8.65 30.96
N SER A 39 -29.23 8.66 30.34
CA SER A 39 -29.72 9.70 29.44
C SER A 39 -29.25 9.74 27.99
N ALA A 40 -30.24 9.52 27.13
CA ALA A 40 -30.33 9.95 25.75
C ALA A 40 -30.41 11.48 25.61
N THR A 41 -30.55 11.91 24.33
CA THR A 41 -30.87 13.24 23.77
C THR A 41 -29.65 14.08 23.39
N SER A 42 -29.33 14.22 22.11
CA SER A 42 -29.96 15.04 21.05
C SER A 42 -29.32 16.42 20.93
N SER A 43 -28.82 16.67 19.72
CA SER A 43 -28.86 17.93 18.98
C SER A 43 -28.44 19.21 19.69
N SER A 44 -27.33 19.80 19.25
CA SER A 44 -27.17 21.26 19.16
C SER A 44 -26.14 21.61 18.10
N SER A 45 -26.66 22.03 16.95
CA SER A 45 -25.95 22.81 15.94
C SER A 45 -25.91 24.27 16.41
N PRO A 46 -24.78 24.97 16.28
CA PRO A 46 -24.82 26.41 16.05
C PRO A 46 -24.16 26.83 14.73
N ALA A 47 -24.73 27.90 14.20
CA ALA A 47 -24.61 28.50 12.89
C ALA A 47 -23.20 28.98 12.46
N PRO A 48 -23.01 29.25 11.15
CA PRO A 48 -21.82 29.91 10.62
C PRO A 48 -21.78 31.39 11.04
N SER A 49 -20.63 31.85 11.53
CA SER A 49 -20.35 33.29 11.64
C SER A 49 -19.57 33.75 10.42
N SER A 50 -20.27 34.47 9.55
CA SER A 50 -19.69 35.37 8.57
C SER A 50 -18.91 36.47 9.27
N SER A 51 -17.71 36.77 8.79
CA SER A 51 -17.07 38.07 9.01
C SER A 51 -16.36 38.46 7.73
N ALA A 52 -17.06 39.31 6.97
CA ALA A 52 -16.48 40.14 5.95
C ALA A 52 -15.75 41.30 6.65
N THR A 53 -14.49 41.54 6.28
CA THR A 53 -13.84 42.83 6.53
C THR A 53 -13.08 43.26 5.28
N THR A 54 -13.47 44.47 4.89
CA THR A 54 -12.98 45.40 3.88
C THR A 54 -11.46 45.55 3.82
N GLY A 55 -10.99 45.89 2.61
CA GLY A 55 -9.59 45.94 2.25
C GLY A 55 -8.75 47.06 2.89
N ALA A 56 -7.44 46.91 2.70
CA ALA A 56 -6.45 47.96 2.78
C ALA A 56 -5.25 47.56 1.91
N THR A 57 -5.15 48.18 0.73
CA THR A 57 -3.90 48.32 -0.04
C THR A 57 -2.92 49.21 0.73
N PRO A 58 -1.63 48.87 0.72
CA PRO A 58 -0.63 49.90 0.46
C PRO A 58 0.34 49.51 -0.66
N THR A 59 0.55 50.50 -1.52
CA THR A 59 1.48 50.60 -2.63
C THR A 59 2.94 50.63 -2.16
N GLN A 60 3.73 49.70 -2.69
CA GLN A 60 5.14 49.75 -3.15
C GLN A 60 6.25 50.36 -2.30
N VAL A 61 7.33 49.58 -2.13
CA VAL A 61 8.72 50.03 -2.35
C VAL A 61 9.48 49.00 -3.20
N PRO A 62 10.17 49.41 -4.29
CA PRO A 62 11.03 48.53 -5.08
C PRO A 62 12.48 48.64 -4.58
N THR A 63 13.12 47.50 -4.28
CA THR A 63 14.56 47.50 -3.99
C THR A 63 15.23 46.25 -4.52
N THR A 64 16.08 46.51 -5.53
CA THR A 64 17.34 45.83 -5.83
C THR A 64 17.29 44.44 -6.48
N LEU A 65 17.52 44.48 -7.79
CA LEU A 65 18.20 43.44 -8.57
C LEU A 65 19.52 43.06 -7.87
N GLY A 66 19.55 41.92 -7.20
CA GLY A 66 20.79 41.23 -6.86
C GLY A 66 21.19 40.29 -7.99
N PRO A 67 22.38 40.44 -8.61
CA PRO A 67 22.92 39.44 -9.50
C PRO A 67 23.59 38.32 -8.70
N GLY A 68 23.22 37.07 -8.99
CA GLY A 68 24.06 35.90 -8.70
C GLY A 68 23.69 35.09 -7.46
N ASP A 69 22.61 34.32 -7.55
CA ASP A 69 22.59 33.01 -6.92
C ASP A 69 22.67 31.97 -8.05
N THR A 70 23.90 31.69 -8.49
CA THR A 70 24.19 30.51 -9.30
C THR A 70 24.51 29.39 -8.33
N SER A 71 23.54 29.00 -7.49
CA SER A 71 23.62 27.73 -6.81
C SER A 71 23.54 26.65 -7.89
N PRO A 72 24.55 25.78 -8.08
CA PRO A 72 24.40 24.63 -8.95
C PRO A 72 23.37 23.72 -8.28
N ASN A 73 22.09 23.91 -8.61
CA ASN A 73 21.09 22.88 -8.37
C ASN A 73 21.58 21.69 -9.18
N PRO A 74 21.96 20.55 -8.56
CA PRO A 74 22.12 19.33 -9.32
C PRO A 74 20.73 19.04 -9.89
N SER A 75 20.50 19.40 -11.14
CA SER A 75 19.33 18.95 -11.88
C SER A 75 19.50 17.46 -11.99
N LEU A 76 18.82 16.73 -11.09
CA LEU A 76 18.49 15.34 -11.31
C LEU A 76 17.92 15.28 -12.73
N PRO A 77 18.42 14.40 -13.63
CA PRO A 77 17.76 14.24 -14.91
C PRO A 77 16.30 13.89 -14.62
N ALA A 78 15.37 14.72 -15.06
CA ALA A 78 13.95 14.43 -15.04
C ALA A 78 13.71 13.36 -16.11
N THR A 79 14.13 12.12 -15.85
CA THR A 79 13.69 10.96 -16.60
C THR A 79 12.22 10.78 -16.30
N THR A 80 11.37 11.39 -17.12
CA THR A 80 9.96 11.06 -17.16
C THR A 80 9.86 9.56 -17.45
N PRO A 81 9.15 8.78 -16.61
CA PRO A 81 8.97 7.37 -16.87
C PRO A 81 8.27 7.21 -18.22
N THR A 82 8.81 6.34 -19.05
CA THR A 82 8.18 5.99 -20.31
C THR A 82 6.96 5.12 -20.01
N PRO A 83 5.75 5.52 -20.41
CA PRO A 83 4.58 4.68 -20.27
C PRO A 83 4.74 3.35 -21.01
N GLY A 84 4.23 2.28 -20.40
CA GLY A 84 4.12 0.96 -21.00
C GLY A 84 2.88 0.80 -21.88
N GLN A 85 2.65 -0.42 -22.34
CA GLN A 85 1.43 -0.76 -23.09
C GLN A 85 0.22 -0.88 -22.15
N GLY A 86 0.46 -1.12 -20.86
CA GLY A 86 -0.59 -1.24 -19.84
C GLY A 86 -1.27 -2.61 -19.84
N ASN A 87 -0.59 -3.63 -20.33
CA ASN A 87 -1.02 -5.02 -20.24
C ASN A 87 -0.42 -5.65 -18.99
N ALA A 88 -1.24 -6.31 -18.18
CA ALA A 88 -0.74 -6.98 -16.99
C ALA A 88 -1.61 -8.19 -16.63
N GLU A 89 -1.00 -9.23 -16.08
CA GLU A 89 -1.68 -10.35 -15.46
C GLU A 89 -0.95 -10.65 -14.17
N LEU A 90 -1.59 -10.34 -13.04
CA LEU A 90 -0.95 -10.32 -11.74
C LEU A 90 -1.77 -11.08 -10.70
N SER A 91 -1.06 -11.81 -9.85
CA SER A 91 -1.54 -12.34 -8.59
C SER A 91 -0.92 -11.54 -7.46
N ILE A 92 -1.76 -10.92 -6.63
CA ILE A 92 -1.34 -10.08 -5.51
C ILE A 92 -1.77 -10.76 -4.21
N THR A 93 -0.83 -11.00 -3.32
CA THR A 93 -1.09 -11.47 -1.96
C THR A 93 -0.77 -10.34 -0.99
N PHE A 94 -1.78 -9.84 -0.31
CA PHE A 94 -1.69 -8.81 0.71
C PHE A 94 -1.83 -9.40 2.11
N LEU A 95 -0.95 -9.01 3.02
CA LEU A 95 -0.96 -9.46 4.41
C LEU A 95 -0.94 -8.24 5.35
N ALA A 96 -2.00 -8.07 6.14
CA ALA A 96 -2.15 -6.91 7.02
C ALA A 96 -1.24 -6.94 8.26
N SER A 97 -0.89 -8.15 8.71
CA SER A 97 0.01 -8.40 9.83
C SER A 97 0.50 -9.85 9.74
N PRO A 98 1.63 -10.23 10.39
CA PRO A 98 2.17 -11.58 10.28
C PRO A 98 1.20 -12.69 10.70
N ASP A 99 0.24 -12.39 11.58
CA ASP A 99 -0.75 -13.35 12.08
C ASP A 99 -2.11 -13.27 11.35
N ALA A 100 -2.29 -12.32 10.43
CA ALA A 100 -3.53 -12.15 9.69
C ALA A 100 -3.69 -13.21 8.58
N ALA A 101 -4.94 -13.47 8.18
CA ALA A 101 -5.18 -14.24 6.98
C ALA A 101 -4.81 -13.42 5.73
N PRO A 102 -4.07 -14.01 4.76
CA PRO A 102 -3.70 -13.31 3.53
C PRO A 102 -4.94 -13.04 2.67
N LYS A 103 -4.99 -11.87 2.04
CA LYS A 103 -5.96 -11.50 1.02
C LYS A 103 -5.32 -11.68 -0.35
N ASN A 104 -5.99 -12.39 -1.25
CA ASN A 104 -5.51 -12.61 -2.60
C ASN A 104 -6.36 -11.85 -3.60
N TYR A 105 -5.70 -11.13 -4.50
CA TYR A 105 -6.32 -10.38 -5.57
C TYR A 105 -5.76 -10.84 -6.92
N THR A 106 -6.59 -10.73 -7.94
CA THR A 106 -6.20 -10.99 -9.33
C THR A 106 -6.43 -9.71 -10.10
N LEU A 107 -5.41 -9.26 -10.83
CA LEU A 107 -5.51 -8.06 -11.65
C LEU A 107 -5.11 -8.41 -13.09
N VAL A 108 -6.04 -8.20 -14.01
CA VAL A 108 -5.82 -8.37 -15.45
C VAL A 108 -6.09 -7.04 -16.12
N CYS A 109 -5.07 -6.46 -16.76
CA CYS A 109 -5.15 -5.19 -17.45
C CYS A 109 -4.92 -5.39 -18.95
N GLN A 110 -5.69 -4.66 -19.75
CA GLN A 110 -5.52 -4.56 -21.20
C GLN A 110 -5.49 -3.07 -21.57
N GLY A 111 -4.37 -2.59 -22.09
CA GLY A 111 -4.23 -1.18 -22.49
C GLY A 111 -4.35 -0.15 -21.36
N GLY A 112 -4.17 -0.57 -20.10
CA GLY A 112 -4.41 0.24 -18.88
C GLY A 112 -5.85 0.21 -18.37
N VAL A 113 -6.70 -0.67 -18.89
CA VAL A 113 -8.09 -0.86 -18.45
C VAL A 113 -8.24 -2.25 -17.81
N PRO A 114 -8.91 -2.37 -16.65
CA PRO A 114 -9.11 -3.67 -16.02
C PRO A 114 -10.10 -4.54 -16.82
N ALA A 115 -9.78 -5.81 -16.98
CA ALA A 115 -10.68 -6.81 -17.55
C ALA A 115 -11.71 -7.28 -16.52
N ALA A 116 -12.81 -7.86 -16.98
CA ALA A 116 -13.94 -8.28 -16.15
C ALA A 116 -13.59 -9.38 -15.15
N GLU A 117 -12.61 -10.23 -15.46
CA GLU A 117 -12.10 -11.24 -14.52
C GLU A 117 -11.22 -10.69 -13.39
N SER A 118 -10.86 -9.40 -13.42
CA SER A 118 -10.07 -8.79 -12.33
C SER A 118 -10.87 -8.77 -11.03
N ASN A 119 -10.29 -9.37 -10.00
CA ASN A 119 -10.77 -9.29 -8.62
C ASN A 119 -9.77 -8.47 -7.80
N HIS A 120 -9.90 -7.15 -7.90
CA HIS A 120 -9.01 -6.20 -7.23
C HIS A 120 -9.80 -4.95 -6.78
N PRO A 121 -9.67 -4.48 -5.52
CA PRO A 121 -10.52 -3.42 -4.96
C PRO A 121 -10.41 -2.09 -5.72
N THR A 122 -9.24 -1.80 -6.28
CA THR A 122 -8.94 -0.56 -7.02
C THR A 122 -8.43 -0.84 -8.44
N ALA A 123 -9.02 -1.83 -9.12
CA ALA A 123 -8.53 -2.35 -10.41
C ALA A 123 -8.26 -1.27 -11.47
N ALA A 124 -9.16 -0.30 -11.63
CA ALA A 124 -9.00 0.77 -12.62
C ALA A 124 -7.76 1.65 -12.35
N ALA A 125 -7.60 2.10 -11.10
CA ALA A 125 -6.44 2.89 -10.69
C ALA A 125 -5.14 2.08 -10.78
N ALA A 126 -5.20 0.78 -10.45
CA ALA A 126 -4.04 -0.10 -10.57
C ALA A 126 -3.55 -0.21 -12.02
N CYS A 127 -4.47 -0.46 -12.98
CA CYS A 127 -4.12 -0.59 -14.39
C CYS A 127 -3.60 0.72 -14.99
N GLU A 128 -4.14 1.87 -14.55
CA GLU A 128 -3.63 3.18 -14.97
C GLU A 128 -2.20 3.42 -14.47
N VAL A 129 -1.92 3.11 -13.20
CA VAL A 129 -0.57 3.24 -12.64
C VAL A 129 0.41 2.31 -13.36
N LEU A 130 0.03 1.06 -13.64
CA LEU A 130 0.89 0.11 -14.36
C LEU A 130 1.20 0.57 -15.79
N LYS A 131 0.24 1.22 -16.46
CA LYS A 131 0.47 1.81 -17.77
C LYS A 131 1.48 2.96 -17.71
N ASN A 132 1.38 3.83 -16.72
CA ASN A 132 2.24 5.01 -16.63
C ASN A 132 3.63 4.70 -16.02
N TYR A 133 3.69 3.69 -15.15
CA TYR A 133 4.88 3.36 -14.36
C TYR A 133 5.11 1.84 -14.28
N PRO A 134 5.34 1.15 -15.41
CA PRO A 134 5.49 -0.31 -15.44
C PRO A 134 6.67 -0.82 -14.59
N ALA A 135 7.69 0.02 -14.38
CA ALA A 135 8.86 -0.30 -13.57
C ALA A 135 8.59 -0.42 -12.05
N LEU A 136 7.42 0.01 -11.55
CA LEU A 136 7.09 -0.08 -10.11
C LEU A 136 7.08 -1.51 -9.58
N LEU A 137 6.70 -2.47 -10.41
CA LEU A 137 6.66 -3.88 -10.04
C LEU A 137 7.94 -4.65 -10.39
N ASN A 138 8.93 -3.97 -10.95
CA ASN A 138 10.25 -4.56 -11.16
C ASN A 138 11.32 -3.56 -10.71
N PRO A 139 11.28 -3.13 -9.42
CA PRO A 139 12.20 -2.14 -8.93
C PRO A 139 13.62 -2.68 -9.04
N ALA A 140 14.53 -1.81 -9.50
CA ALA A 140 15.94 -2.15 -9.46
C ALA A 140 16.34 -2.51 -8.01
N PRO A 141 17.26 -3.47 -7.81
CA PRO A 141 17.76 -3.78 -6.49
C PRO A 141 18.20 -2.49 -5.77
N VAL A 142 17.81 -2.36 -4.51
CA VAL A 142 18.21 -1.21 -3.68
C VAL A 142 19.73 -1.10 -3.73
N LYS A 143 20.22 0.07 -4.10
CA LYS A 143 21.65 0.33 -4.16
C LYS A 143 22.20 0.27 -2.73
N THR A 144 23.35 -0.39 -2.54
CA THR A 144 23.96 -0.56 -1.20
C THR A 144 24.33 0.77 -0.54
N ASP A 145 24.45 1.84 -1.32
CA ASP A 145 24.73 3.22 -0.92
C ASP A 145 23.48 4.12 -0.81
N GLN A 146 22.28 3.59 -1.08
CA GLN A 146 21.04 4.36 -0.92
C GLN A 146 20.74 4.59 0.56
N ALA A 147 20.76 5.84 1.00
CA ALA A 147 20.36 6.21 2.35
C ALA A 147 18.82 6.17 2.49
N CYS A 148 18.32 5.36 3.42
CA CYS A 148 16.90 5.24 3.76
C CYS A 148 16.69 5.58 5.24
N THR A 149 15.57 6.21 5.59
CA THR A 149 15.23 6.49 7.00
C THR A 149 14.83 5.20 7.71
N MET A 150 15.15 5.07 9.00
CA MET A 150 14.75 3.91 9.82
C MET A 150 13.31 4.03 10.34
N GLN A 151 12.38 4.49 9.50
CA GLN A 151 10.98 4.66 9.86
C GLN A 151 10.19 3.39 9.58
N PHE A 152 9.49 2.89 10.60
CA PHE A 152 8.55 1.78 10.45
C PHE A 152 7.14 2.33 10.17
N GLY A 153 6.59 2.00 9.00
CA GLY A 153 5.28 2.45 8.52
C GLY A 153 4.14 1.47 8.80
N GLY A 154 4.46 0.25 9.22
CA GLY A 154 3.46 -0.76 9.59
C GLY A 154 3.92 -2.19 9.27
N PRO A 155 3.24 -3.21 9.83
CA PRO A 155 3.59 -4.61 9.63
C PRO A 155 3.08 -5.17 8.29
N GLU A 156 2.38 -4.37 7.48
CA GLU A 156 1.81 -4.85 6.24
C GLU A 156 2.90 -5.27 5.24
N THR A 157 2.63 -6.36 4.53
CA THR A 157 3.45 -6.83 3.42
C THR A 157 2.57 -7.19 2.23
N ALA A 158 3.15 -7.12 1.04
CA ALA A 158 2.48 -7.59 -0.17
C ALA A 158 3.49 -8.29 -1.08
N THR A 159 3.04 -9.36 -1.74
CA THR A 159 3.78 -10.03 -2.79
C THR A 159 2.99 -9.95 -4.08
N VAL A 160 3.63 -9.54 -5.16
CA VAL A 160 3.03 -9.41 -6.48
C VAL A 160 3.81 -10.30 -7.44
N THR A 161 3.12 -11.20 -8.12
CA THR A 161 3.70 -12.09 -9.12
C THR A 161 2.92 -12.04 -10.42
N GLY A 162 3.57 -12.36 -11.53
CA GLY A 162 2.92 -12.43 -12.85
C GLY A 162 3.74 -11.73 -13.92
N ALA A 163 3.08 -10.96 -14.79
CA ALA A 163 3.76 -10.20 -15.84
C ALA A 163 3.13 -8.83 -16.11
N VAL A 164 3.97 -7.87 -16.51
CA VAL A 164 3.58 -6.54 -17.00
C VAL A 164 4.25 -6.32 -18.35
N ASP A 165 3.46 -6.06 -19.40
CA ASP A 165 3.92 -5.85 -20.77
C ASP A 165 4.88 -6.95 -21.27
N GLY A 166 4.66 -8.20 -20.82
CA GLY A 166 5.49 -9.37 -21.15
C GLY A 166 6.77 -9.53 -20.31
N THR A 167 7.03 -8.63 -19.36
CA THR A 167 8.14 -8.74 -18.39
C THR A 167 7.65 -9.45 -17.14
N GLU A 168 8.33 -10.53 -16.73
CA GLU A 168 8.03 -11.23 -15.49
C GLU A 168 8.25 -10.36 -14.26
N VAL A 169 7.38 -10.54 -13.27
CA VAL A 169 7.37 -9.80 -12.01
C VAL A 169 7.35 -10.80 -10.86
N ASP A 170 8.26 -10.59 -9.89
CA ASP A 170 8.23 -11.15 -8.54
C ASP A 170 8.68 -10.04 -7.58
N ALA A 171 7.72 -9.24 -7.11
CA ALA A 171 7.99 -8.07 -6.27
C ALA A 171 7.43 -8.27 -4.87
N LYS A 172 8.21 -7.86 -3.88
CA LYS A 172 7.84 -7.87 -2.47
C LYS A 172 7.87 -6.46 -1.93
N PHE A 173 6.80 -6.09 -1.26
CA PHE A 173 6.59 -4.78 -0.66
C PHE A 173 6.43 -4.94 0.84
N SER A 174 7.06 -4.03 1.57
CA SER A 174 6.99 -3.92 3.03
C SER A 174 7.12 -2.45 3.41
N ARG A 175 6.95 -2.13 4.69
CA ARG A 175 6.96 -0.74 5.19
C ARG A 175 7.97 -0.56 6.32
N THR A 176 9.14 -1.20 6.21
CA THR A 176 10.11 -1.26 7.33
C THR A 176 11.11 -0.10 7.38
N ASP A 177 11.24 0.66 6.30
CA ASP A 177 12.09 1.85 6.20
C ASP A 177 11.47 2.87 5.22
N GLY A 178 12.00 4.09 5.20
CA GLY A 178 11.44 5.18 4.40
C GLY A 178 11.44 4.93 2.89
N CYS A 179 12.41 4.17 2.36
CA CYS A 179 12.44 3.85 0.93
C CYS A 179 11.37 2.83 0.58
N GLN A 180 11.17 1.84 1.43
CA GLN A 180 10.12 0.83 1.24
C GLN A 180 8.72 1.42 1.41
N ILE A 181 8.53 2.33 2.37
CA ILE A 181 7.27 3.07 2.53
C ILE A 181 6.95 3.87 1.27
N ALA A 182 7.92 4.60 0.71
CA ALA A 182 7.70 5.36 -0.52
C ALA A 182 7.32 4.45 -1.70
N LEU A 183 7.96 3.28 -1.83
CA LEU A 183 7.62 2.30 -2.86
C LEU A 183 6.23 1.71 -2.64
N TRP A 184 5.87 1.42 -1.39
CA TRP A 184 4.54 0.94 -1.01
C TRP A 184 3.46 1.96 -1.39
N ASP A 185 3.64 3.22 -1.05
CA ASP A 185 2.67 4.29 -1.33
C ASP A 185 2.49 4.49 -2.84
N ALA A 186 3.58 4.44 -3.61
CA ALA A 186 3.53 4.50 -5.07
C ALA A 186 2.78 3.31 -5.69
N ALA A 187 2.86 2.14 -5.06
CA ALA A 187 2.19 0.91 -5.52
C ALA A 187 0.82 0.68 -4.86
N GLY A 188 0.35 1.53 -3.95
CA GLY A 188 -0.78 1.23 -3.07
C GLY A 188 -2.07 0.84 -3.79
N SER A 189 -2.34 1.46 -4.95
CA SER A 189 -3.48 1.12 -5.80
C SER A 189 -3.37 -0.26 -6.45
N ILE A 190 -2.16 -0.78 -6.66
CA ILE A 190 -1.85 -2.12 -7.20
C ILE A 190 -1.86 -3.18 -6.09
N LEU A 191 -1.46 -2.81 -4.88
CA LEU A 191 -1.40 -3.74 -3.74
C LEU A 191 -2.79 -4.03 -3.14
N GLY A 192 -3.80 -3.25 -3.52
CA GLY A 192 -5.13 -3.30 -2.92
C GLY A 192 -5.18 -2.73 -1.51
N ALA A 193 -4.19 -1.90 -1.16
CA ALA A 193 -4.08 -1.24 0.13
C ALA A 193 -5.01 -0.01 0.22
N SER A 194 -6.29 -0.15 -0.13
CA SER A 194 -7.28 0.94 -0.03
C SER A 194 -7.86 1.09 1.38
N GLY A 195 -7.05 0.86 2.42
CA GLY A 195 -7.52 0.82 3.81
C GLY A 195 -6.44 1.07 4.87
N GLY A 196 -5.41 1.86 4.54
CA GLY A 196 -4.25 2.09 5.42
C GLY A 196 -3.70 3.52 5.42
N ALA A 197 -4.54 4.50 5.07
CA ALA A 197 -4.24 5.91 5.30
C ALA A 197 -5.38 6.48 6.15
N ALA A 198 -5.12 6.62 7.44
CA ALA A 198 -5.88 7.44 8.37
C ALA A 198 -4.91 8.43 9.01
#